data_AF-M3CIX1-F1
#
_entry.id   AF-M3CIX1-F1
#
_cell.length_a   1.000
_cell.length_b   1.000
_cell.length_c   1.000
_cell.angle_alpha   90.00
_cell.angle_beta   90.00
_cell.angle_gamma   90.00
#
_symmetry.space_group_name_H-M   'P 1'
#
loop_
_entity.id
_entity.type
_entity.pdbx_description
1 polymer ?
#
loop_
_entity_poly.entity_id
_entity_poly.type
_entity_poly.pdbx_seq_one_letter_code
_entity_poly.pdbx_strand_id
1 'polypeptide(L)'
;MPPAGAAYNIDWVWSFESNVHVANHRDWFTDFRPLTSHISSSVGDSSSPVEGIGSVELEVRKLYGEAAKRNKGPKNSKVVLRNVLYVPSFLCNVMGNPIREEYDVSIGAERWLMDKKTGAGVGLLDKTKAGTVKLMLKGQAKGDTGLTGHVPDKIDVLWSDEERQKAQIQKPT
;
A
#
# COMPACT_ATOMS: atom_id res chain seq x y z
N MET A 1 -9.37 5.50 -12.13
CA MET A 1 -8.65 6.75 -11.75
C MET A 1 -8.57 6.75 -10.24
N PRO A 2 -7.47 7.19 -9.60
CA PRO A 2 -7.39 7.17 -8.14
C PRO A 2 -8.55 7.97 -7.52
N PRO A 3 -9.01 7.61 -6.30
CA PRO A 3 -10.05 8.37 -5.62
C PRO A 3 -9.63 9.81 -5.38
N ALA A 4 -10.59 10.69 -5.12
CA ALA A 4 -10.36 12.09 -4.79
C ALA A 4 -10.61 12.37 -3.30
N GLY A 5 -10.17 13.53 -2.81
CA GLY A 5 -10.51 14.04 -1.48
C GLY A 5 -9.99 13.16 -0.34
N ALA A 6 -10.84 12.92 0.66
CA ALA A 6 -10.49 12.16 1.86
C ALA A 6 -10.02 10.73 1.54
N ALA A 7 -10.65 10.06 0.59
CA ALA A 7 -10.29 8.70 0.18
C ALA A 7 -8.89 8.62 -0.46
N TYR A 8 -8.44 9.67 -1.17
CA TYR A 8 -7.07 9.77 -1.66
C TYR A 8 -6.04 9.93 -0.54
N ASN A 9 -6.45 10.61 0.54
CA ASN A 9 -5.56 10.94 1.65
C ASN A 9 -5.44 9.80 2.66
N ILE A 10 -6.28 8.76 2.58
CA ILE A 10 -6.10 7.54 3.37
C ILE A 10 -4.73 6.92 3.07
N ASP A 11 -4.03 6.57 4.14
CA ASP A 11 -2.64 6.16 4.07
C ASP A 11 -2.46 4.82 3.35
N TRP A 12 -1.37 4.70 2.60
CA TRP A 12 -0.79 3.43 2.17
C TRP A 12 0.32 3.04 3.16
N VAL A 13 -0.05 2.27 4.17
CA VAL A 13 0.86 1.88 5.26
C VAL A 13 1.77 0.74 4.78
N TRP A 14 3.08 0.89 4.97
CA TRP A 14 4.04 -0.19 4.81
C TRP A 14 3.94 -1.15 5.99
N SER A 15 3.69 -2.43 5.70
CA SER A 15 3.65 -3.48 6.72
C SER A 15 4.49 -4.68 6.30
N PHE A 16 5.63 -4.86 6.97
CA PHE A 16 6.50 -6.03 6.77
C PHE A 16 5.80 -7.36 7.10
N GLU A 17 4.89 -7.37 8.08
CA GLU A 17 4.19 -8.59 8.50
C GLU A 17 2.98 -8.93 7.62
N SER A 18 2.60 -8.04 6.70
CA SER A 18 1.45 -8.28 5.83
C SER A 18 1.86 -9.14 4.64
N ASN A 19 1.16 -10.24 4.39
CA ASN A 19 1.48 -11.13 3.26
C ASN A 19 0.77 -10.74 1.94
N VAL A 20 0.02 -9.63 1.95
CA VAL A 20 -0.79 -9.15 0.82
C VAL A 20 -0.91 -7.63 0.84
N HIS A 21 -1.28 -7.03 -0.29
CA HIS A 21 -1.68 -5.63 -0.36
C HIS A 21 -3.19 -5.46 -0.17
N VAL A 22 -3.61 -4.34 0.42
CA VAL A 22 -5.03 -4.00 0.59
C VAL A 22 -5.28 -2.58 0.12
N ALA A 23 -6.41 -2.37 -0.56
CA ALA A 23 -6.98 -1.05 -0.79
C ALA A 23 -8.42 -1.03 -0.27
N ASN A 24 -8.82 0.07 0.37
CA ASN A 24 -10.18 0.23 0.91
C ASN A 24 -11.12 1.03 0.01
N HIS A 25 -10.63 1.48 -1.16
CA HIS A 25 -11.45 2.21 -2.13
C HIS A 25 -11.34 1.61 -3.53
N ARG A 26 -12.50 1.40 -4.16
CA ARG A 26 -12.61 0.72 -5.46
C ARG A 26 -11.91 1.47 -6.61
N ASP A 27 -11.84 2.79 -6.53
CA ASP A 27 -11.23 3.64 -7.56
C ASP A 27 -9.70 3.52 -7.65
N TRP A 28 -9.03 2.97 -6.63
CA TRP A 28 -7.58 2.72 -6.72
C TRP A 28 -7.20 1.74 -7.84
N PHE A 29 -8.13 0.86 -8.20
CA PHE A 29 -7.89 -0.27 -9.08
C PHE A 29 -7.85 0.14 -10.55
N THR A 30 -6.77 -0.20 -11.24
CA THR A 30 -6.62 -0.04 -12.69
C THR A 30 -7.20 -1.23 -13.46
N ASP A 31 -7.11 -2.41 -12.85
CA ASP A 31 -7.86 -3.60 -13.22
C ASP A 31 -8.57 -4.12 -11.97
N PHE A 32 -9.70 -4.80 -12.15
CA PHE A 32 -10.46 -5.31 -11.01
C PHE A 32 -11.28 -6.51 -11.43
N ARG A 33 -11.22 -7.57 -10.64
CA ARG A 33 -12.19 -8.65 -10.67
C ARG A 33 -12.88 -8.78 -9.32
N PRO A 34 -14.20 -8.99 -9.30
CA PRO A 34 -14.88 -9.42 -8.08
C PRO A 34 -14.24 -10.70 -7.53
N LEU A 35 -14.17 -10.79 -6.21
CA LEU A 35 -13.64 -11.94 -5.50
C LEU A 35 -14.29 -11.97 -4.12
N THR A 36 -14.82 -13.12 -3.72
CA THR A 36 -15.33 -13.31 -2.36
C THR A 36 -14.29 -14.08 -1.55
N SER A 37 -13.73 -13.41 -0.54
CA SER A 37 -12.72 -13.98 0.36
C SER A 37 -12.69 -13.20 1.68
N HIS A 38 -11.77 -13.52 2.58
CA HIS A 38 -11.57 -12.80 3.83
C HIS A 38 -10.08 -12.61 4.12
N ILE A 39 -9.76 -11.52 4.81
CA ILE A 39 -8.46 -11.30 5.46
C ILE A 39 -8.62 -11.33 6.97
N SER A 40 -7.52 -11.55 7.69
CA SER A 40 -7.41 -11.30 9.13
C SER A 40 -6.37 -10.22 9.42
N SER A 41 -6.52 -9.55 10.55
CA SER A 41 -5.63 -8.50 11.05
C SER A 41 -5.61 -8.53 12.56
N SER A 42 -4.51 -8.12 13.19
CA SER A 42 -4.51 -7.83 14.64
C SER A 42 -5.26 -6.53 14.98
N VAL A 43 -5.63 -5.74 13.96
CA VAL A 43 -6.32 -4.46 14.10
C VAL A 43 -7.75 -4.56 13.57
N GLY A 44 -8.70 -4.07 14.37
CA GLY A 44 -10.11 -4.04 13.99
C GLY A 44 -10.78 -5.39 14.15
N ASP A 45 -11.68 -5.73 13.24
CA ASP A 45 -12.34 -7.03 13.24
C ASP A 45 -11.34 -8.14 12.88
N SER A 46 -11.41 -9.27 13.58
CA SER A 46 -10.53 -10.42 13.36
C SER A 46 -10.66 -11.02 11.95
N SER A 47 -11.75 -10.70 11.25
CA SER A 47 -11.97 -11.05 9.86
C SER A 47 -12.66 -9.90 9.11
N SER A 48 -12.09 -9.48 7.98
CA SER A 48 -12.69 -8.46 7.10
C SER A 48 -12.98 -9.03 5.71
N PRO A 49 -14.15 -8.73 5.13
CA PRO A 49 -14.55 -9.26 3.83
C PRO A 49 -13.75 -8.65 2.68
N VAL A 50 -13.23 -9.51 1.81
CA VAL A 50 -12.66 -9.13 0.52
C VAL A 50 -13.76 -9.18 -0.52
N GLU A 51 -13.90 -8.10 -1.28
CA GLU A 51 -14.91 -7.96 -2.34
C GLU A 51 -14.32 -7.98 -3.76
N GLY A 52 -12.99 -7.94 -3.87
CA GLY A 52 -12.32 -7.95 -5.16
C GLY A 52 -10.81 -8.03 -5.07
N ILE A 53 -10.18 -8.14 -6.24
CA ILE A 53 -8.73 -8.14 -6.38
C ILE A 53 -8.33 -7.51 -7.71
N GLY A 54 -7.18 -6.88 -7.75
CA GLY A 54 -6.61 -6.34 -8.98
C GLY A 54 -5.28 -5.65 -8.79
N SER A 55 -4.94 -4.77 -9.71
CA SER A 55 -3.73 -3.95 -9.69
C SER A 55 -4.04 -2.50 -9.34
N VAL A 56 -3.11 -1.85 -8.66
CA VAL A 56 -3.16 -0.43 -8.29
C VAL A 56 -1.90 0.25 -8.77
N GLU A 57 -2.05 1.41 -9.42
CA GLU A 57 -0.94 2.28 -9.82
C GLU A 57 -0.94 3.55 -8.96
N LEU A 58 0.13 3.74 -8.20
CA LEU A 58 0.28 4.85 -7.26
C LEU A 58 1.25 5.90 -7.82
N GLU A 59 0.78 7.14 -7.96
CA GLU A 59 1.67 8.28 -8.16
C GLU A 59 2.27 8.70 -6.83
N VAL A 60 3.59 8.52 -6.69
CA VAL A 60 4.33 8.70 -5.44
C VAL A 60 5.37 9.81 -5.56
N ARG A 61 5.71 10.41 -4.42
CA ARG A 61 6.81 11.37 -4.31
C ARG A 61 8.14 10.64 -4.29
N LYS A 62 9.16 11.17 -4.95
CA LYS A 62 10.55 10.68 -4.86
C LYS A 62 11.31 11.41 -3.77
N LEU A 63 12.35 10.76 -3.24
CA LEU A 63 13.39 11.45 -2.48
C LEU A 63 14.12 12.43 -3.42
N TYR A 64 14.28 13.69 -3.03
CA TYR A 64 14.97 14.72 -3.81
C TYR A 64 15.90 15.55 -2.90
N GLY A 65 16.90 16.21 -3.47
CA GLY A 65 17.87 17.05 -2.75
C GLY A 65 19.20 16.34 -2.46
N GLU A 66 20.03 16.93 -1.58
CA GLU A 66 21.38 16.44 -1.21
C GLU A 66 21.40 14.98 -0.75
N ALA A 67 20.33 14.52 -0.08
CA ALA A 67 20.15 13.12 0.33
C ALA A 67 19.89 12.18 -0.85
N ALA A 68 19.47 12.69 -2.00
CA ALA A 68 19.06 11.93 -3.16
C ALA A 68 20.19 11.88 -4.22
N LYS A 69 21.41 11.49 -3.80
CA LYS A 69 22.62 11.45 -4.64
C LYS A 69 22.46 10.70 -5.99
N ARG A 70 21.41 9.88 -6.13
CA ARG A 70 21.08 9.08 -7.33
C ARG A 70 19.76 9.45 -8.01
N ASN A 71 18.96 10.36 -7.47
CA ASN A 71 17.66 10.73 -8.05
C ASN A 71 17.78 11.97 -8.94
N LYS A 72 18.06 11.72 -10.22
CA LYS A 72 17.84 12.70 -11.30
C LYS A 72 16.43 12.49 -11.87
N GLY A 73 15.73 13.56 -12.23
CA GLY A 73 14.41 13.49 -12.90
C GLY A 73 13.22 14.05 -12.11
N PRO A 74 11.97 13.75 -12.52
CA PRO A 74 10.76 14.32 -11.97
C PRO A 74 10.62 14.08 -10.46
N LYS A 75 9.95 14.99 -9.73
CA LYS A 75 9.73 14.87 -8.28
C LYS A 75 8.78 13.73 -7.89
N ASN A 76 8.11 13.13 -8.87
CA ASN A 76 7.16 12.04 -8.68
C ASN A 76 7.51 10.86 -9.61
N SER A 77 7.10 9.66 -9.23
CA SER A 77 7.17 8.43 -10.02
C SER A 77 5.95 7.57 -9.77
N LYS A 78 5.92 6.37 -10.36
CA LYS A 78 4.84 5.41 -10.23
C LYS A 78 5.34 4.16 -9.52
N VAL A 79 4.50 3.62 -8.64
CA VAL A 79 4.68 2.29 -8.02
C VAL A 79 3.45 1.48 -8.38
N VAL A 80 3.65 0.28 -8.92
CA VAL A 80 2.57 -0.65 -9.27
C VAL A 80 2.51 -1.73 -8.20
N LEU A 81 1.32 -1.92 -7.63
CA LEU A 81 1.00 -3.00 -6.71
C LEU A 81 0.11 -4.00 -7.45
N ARG A 82 0.49 -5.28 -7.44
CA ARG A 82 -0.26 -6.37 -8.09
C ARG A 82 -0.95 -7.21 -7.03
N ASN A 83 -2.06 -7.85 -7.40
CA ASN A 83 -2.81 -8.74 -6.49
C ASN A 83 -3.25 -8.03 -5.20
N VAL A 84 -3.66 -6.76 -5.32
CA VAL A 84 -4.20 -5.96 -4.23
C VAL A 84 -5.62 -6.42 -3.94
N LEU A 85 -5.95 -6.70 -2.68
CA LEU A 85 -7.30 -7.04 -2.27
C LEU A 85 -8.11 -5.77 -2.03
N TYR A 86 -9.36 -5.76 -2.49
CA TYR A 86 -10.32 -4.71 -2.16
C TYR A 86 -11.07 -5.09 -0.89
N VAL A 87 -10.86 -4.31 0.17
CA VAL A 87 -11.46 -4.52 1.49
C VAL A 87 -12.05 -3.18 1.95
N PRO A 88 -13.28 -2.82 1.54
CA PRO A 88 -13.84 -1.49 1.79
C PRO A 88 -13.99 -1.14 3.27
N SER A 89 -14.15 -2.13 4.15
CA SER A 89 -14.24 -1.91 5.59
C SER A 89 -12.89 -1.70 6.29
N PHE A 90 -11.76 -1.89 5.59
CA PHE A 90 -10.45 -1.79 6.23
C PHE A 90 -10.06 -0.32 6.49
N LEU A 91 -9.42 -0.09 7.63
CA LEU A 91 -9.15 1.26 8.14
C LEU A 91 -8.25 2.11 7.22
N CYS A 92 -7.37 1.46 6.45
CA CYS A 92 -6.41 2.12 5.56
C CYS A 92 -6.08 1.25 4.34
N ASN A 93 -5.22 1.75 3.46
CA ASN A 93 -4.58 0.92 2.45
C ASN A 93 -3.29 0.31 3.04
N VAL A 94 -2.92 -0.88 2.59
CA VAL A 94 -1.73 -1.61 3.07
C VAL A 94 -0.85 -1.98 1.90
N MET A 95 0.39 -1.52 1.94
CA MET A 95 1.48 -2.01 1.13
C MET A 95 2.19 -3.12 1.93
N GLY A 96 1.75 -4.37 1.75
CA GLY A 96 2.38 -5.51 2.39
C GLY A 96 3.70 -5.95 1.78
N ASN A 97 4.29 -6.98 2.38
CA ASN A 97 5.61 -7.53 2.08
C ASN A 97 5.84 -7.96 0.61
N PRO A 98 4.83 -8.38 -0.19
CA PRO A 98 5.04 -8.69 -1.60
C PRO A 98 5.66 -7.54 -2.43
N ILE A 99 5.59 -6.28 -1.96
CA ILE A 99 6.32 -5.17 -2.61
C ILE A 99 7.82 -5.45 -2.75
N ARG A 100 8.38 -6.25 -1.83
CA ARG A 100 9.81 -6.57 -1.79
C ARG A 100 10.25 -7.49 -2.92
N GLU A 101 9.33 -8.05 -3.70
CA GLU A 101 9.67 -8.78 -4.92
C GLU A 101 10.23 -7.84 -5.98
N GLU A 102 9.66 -6.64 -6.11
CA GLU A 102 10.01 -5.66 -7.14
C GLU A 102 10.87 -4.48 -6.61
N TYR A 103 10.77 -4.17 -5.32
CA TYR A 103 11.41 -2.99 -4.72
C TYR A 103 12.21 -3.32 -3.46
N ASP A 104 13.30 -2.60 -3.23
CA ASP A 104 13.94 -2.53 -1.92
C ASP A 104 13.26 -1.46 -1.07
N VAL A 105 13.00 -1.80 0.19
CA VAL A 105 12.32 -0.94 1.16
C VAL A 105 13.28 -0.61 2.29
N SER A 106 13.57 0.68 2.47
CA SER A 106 14.31 1.19 3.64
C SER A 106 13.37 1.95 4.56
N ILE A 107 13.38 1.61 5.86
CA ILE A 107 12.62 2.29 6.92
C ILE A 107 13.52 2.96 7.97
N GLY A 108 14.82 3.04 7.70
CA GLY A 108 15.83 3.65 8.57
C GLY A 108 15.76 5.18 8.60
N ALA A 109 16.92 5.84 8.74
CA ALA A 109 17.00 7.30 8.70
C ALA A 109 16.52 7.86 7.35
N GLU A 110 16.95 7.23 6.25
CA GLU A 110 16.46 7.50 4.90
C GLU A 110 15.37 6.49 4.55
N ARG A 111 14.12 6.93 4.53
CA ARG A 111 12.97 6.06 4.26
C ARG A 111 12.57 6.15 2.80
N TRP A 112 12.70 5.06 2.05
CA TRP A 112 12.51 5.08 0.61
C TRP A 112 12.14 3.70 0.04
N LEU A 113 11.62 3.73 -1.19
CA LEU A 113 11.51 2.59 -2.09
C LEU A 113 12.50 2.76 -3.25
N MET A 114 13.19 1.68 -3.59
CA MET A 114 14.09 1.61 -4.74
C MET A 114 13.67 0.47 -5.65
N ASP A 115 13.58 0.74 -6.94
CA ASP A 115 13.30 -0.29 -7.94
C ASP A 115 14.52 -1.22 -8.07
N LYS A 116 14.31 -2.53 -7.87
CA LYS A 116 15.42 -3.51 -7.88
C LYS A 116 16.05 -3.71 -9.24
N LYS A 117 15.29 -3.54 -10.31
CA LYS A 117 15.75 -3.78 -11.69
C LYS A 117 16.65 -2.64 -12.17
N THR A 118 16.29 -1.41 -11.82
CA THR A 118 16.94 -0.19 -12.29
C THR A 118 17.87 0.45 -11.26
N GLY A 119 17.70 0.12 -9.98
CA GLY A 119 18.40 0.77 -8.85
C GLY A 119 17.94 2.21 -8.59
N ALA A 120 16.84 2.65 -9.19
CA ALA A 120 16.34 4.02 -9.04
C ALA A 120 15.50 4.17 -7.77
N GLY A 121 15.68 5.27 -7.02
CA GLY A 121 14.79 5.61 -5.91
C GLY A 121 13.43 6.08 -6.42
N VAL A 122 12.39 5.27 -6.23
CA VAL A 122 11.05 5.48 -6.82
C VAL A 122 10.00 5.95 -5.81
N GLY A 123 10.26 5.89 -4.51
CA GLY A 123 9.27 6.28 -3.52
C GLY A 123 9.91 6.86 -2.28
N LEU A 124 9.24 7.84 -1.68
CA LEU A 124 9.52 8.36 -0.35
C LEU A 124 8.56 7.70 0.63
N LEU A 125 9.11 7.25 1.75
CA LEU A 125 8.34 6.80 2.90
C LEU A 125 8.42 7.85 4.00
N ASP A 126 7.40 7.91 4.83
CA ASP A 126 7.36 8.83 5.97
C ASP A 126 6.82 8.14 7.22
N LYS A 127 7.32 8.56 8.38
CA LYS A 127 6.85 8.04 9.67
C LYS A 127 5.74 8.96 10.18
N THR A 128 4.56 8.39 10.41
CA THR A 128 3.44 9.13 10.98
C THR A 128 3.69 9.42 12.46
N LYS A 129 2.91 10.33 13.05
CA LYS A 129 2.95 10.59 14.49
C LYS A 129 2.58 9.37 15.34
N ALA A 130 1.78 8.44 14.79
CA ALA A 130 1.40 7.19 15.43
C ALA A 130 2.51 6.13 15.41
N GLY A 131 3.59 6.36 14.65
CA GLY A 131 4.73 5.44 14.57
C GLY A 131 4.74 4.54 13.34
N THR A 132 3.61 4.42 12.64
CA THR A 132 3.51 3.70 11.36
C THR A 132 4.32 4.37 10.25
N VAL A 133 4.69 3.60 9.24
CA VAL A 133 5.39 4.11 8.05
C VAL A 133 4.42 4.08 6.87
N LYS A 134 4.27 5.19 6.15
CA LYS A 134 3.40 5.31 4.98
C LYS A 134 4.17 5.67 3.72
N LEU A 135 3.66 5.23 2.58
CA LEU A 135 4.08 5.68 1.26
C LEU A 135 3.54 7.07 0.96
N MET A 136 4.42 7.97 0.54
CA MET A 136 4.06 9.35 0.26
C MET A 136 3.53 9.49 -1.16
N LEU A 137 2.21 9.63 -1.29
CA LEU A 137 1.57 9.90 -2.57
C LEU A 137 1.82 11.35 -3.02
N LYS A 138 1.71 11.58 -4.33
CA LYS A 138 1.81 12.91 -4.93
C LYS A 138 0.77 13.86 -4.30
N GLY A 139 1.23 15.03 -3.85
CA GLY A 139 0.36 16.03 -3.25
C GLY A 139 0.05 15.84 -1.77
N GLN A 140 0.35 14.69 -1.16
CA GLN A 140 0.20 14.51 0.29
C GLN A 140 1.30 15.27 1.08
N ALA A 141 0.90 15.92 2.18
CA ALA A 141 1.80 16.59 3.12
C ALA A 141 2.57 15.58 3.98
N LYS A 142 3.80 15.94 4.39
CA LYS A 142 4.65 15.09 5.26
C LYS A 142 4.13 15.08 6.70
N GLY A 143 4.27 13.96 7.39
CA GLY A 143 3.92 13.76 8.80
C GLY A 143 2.42 13.61 9.07
N ASP A 144 1.58 13.88 8.06
CA ASP A 144 0.13 13.79 8.16
C ASP A 144 -0.37 12.39 7.80
N THR A 145 -1.39 11.95 8.54
CA THR A 145 -2.12 10.73 8.29
C THR A 145 -3.54 11.09 7.87
N GLY A 146 -4.08 10.37 6.88
CA GLY A 146 -5.50 10.44 6.56
C GLY A 146 -6.39 9.66 7.52
N LEU A 147 -5.78 8.92 8.46
CA LEU A 147 -6.50 8.11 9.43
C LEU A 147 -7.06 8.99 10.55
N THR A 148 -8.31 8.77 10.90
CA THR A 148 -9.02 9.50 11.94
C THR A 148 -9.21 8.64 13.19
N GLY A 149 -9.18 9.26 14.36
CA GLY A 149 -9.37 8.57 15.64
C GLY A 149 -8.08 7.92 16.16
N HIS A 150 -8.23 6.80 16.89
CA HIS A 150 -7.07 6.05 17.37
C HIS A 150 -6.40 5.34 16.20
N VAL A 151 -5.16 5.73 15.91
CA VAL A 151 -4.32 5.09 14.88
C VAL A 151 -3.43 4.06 15.58
N PRO A 152 -3.57 2.76 15.26
CA PRO A 152 -2.68 1.72 15.76
C PRO A 152 -1.23 2.02 15.40
N ASP A 153 -0.31 1.69 16.30
CA ASP A 153 1.14 1.77 16.08
C ASP A 153 1.64 0.66 15.12
N LYS A 154 0.85 -0.40 14.97
CA LYS A 154 1.08 -1.54 14.09
C LYS A 154 -0.18 -1.90 13.32
N ILE A 155 -0.04 -2.18 12.03
CA ILE A 155 -1.10 -2.66 11.14
C ILE A 155 -0.52 -3.83 10.36
N ASP A 156 -1.22 -4.96 10.36
CA ASP A 156 -0.89 -6.17 9.61
C ASP A 156 -2.13 -6.72 8.90
N VAL A 157 -1.91 -7.45 7.82
CA VAL A 157 -2.96 -8.13 7.06
C VAL A 157 -2.45 -9.49 6.60
N LEU A 158 -3.23 -10.52 6.92
CA LEU A 158 -3.00 -11.88 6.48
C LEU A 158 -4.14 -12.33 5.59
N TRP A 159 -3.78 -12.78 4.38
CA TRP A 159 -4.65 -13.55 3.50
C TRP A 159 -4.17 -15.00 3.55
N SER A 160 -4.97 -15.87 4.18
CA SER A 160 -4.57 -17.25 4.47
C SER A 160 -4.42 -18.08 3.19
N ASP A 161 -3.68 -19.18 3.27
CA ASP A 161 -3.50 -20.08 2.13
C ASP A 161 -4.82 -20.71 1.70
N GLU A 162 -5.72 -21.01 2.63
CA GLU A 162 -7.05 -21.52 2.34
C GLU A 162 -7.87 -20.51 1.52
N GLU A 163 -7.85 -19.23 1.92
CA GLU A 163 -8.55 -18.17 1.22
C GLU A 163 -7.92 -17.88 -0.17
N ARG A 164 -6.59 -17.95 -0.28
CA ARG A 164 -5.88 -17.86 -1.57
C ARG A 164 -6.25 -19.00 -2.51
N GLN A 165 -6.34 -20.23 -2.01
CA GLN A 165 -6.74 -21.40 -2.79
C GLN A 165 -8.19 -21.27 -3.28
N LYS A 166 -9.12 -20.88 -2.41
CA LYS A 166 -10.52 -20.58 -2.80
C LYS A 166 -10.58 -19.53 -3.90
N ALA A 167 -9.77 -18.48 -3.80
CA ALA A 167 -9.75 -17.39 -4.77
C ALA A 167 -9.19 -17.77 -6.15
N GLN A 168 -8.32 -18.79 -6.22
CA GLN A 168 -7.83 -19.34 -7.49
C GLN A 168 -8.89 -20.14 -8.24
N ILE A 169 -9.81 -20.77 -7.50
CA ILE A 169 -10.93 -21.54 -8.07
C ILE A 169 -12.00 -20.58 -8.65
N GLN A 170 -12.16 -19.39 -8.05
CA GLN A 170 -13.09 -18.34 -8.50
C GLN A 170 -12.62 -17.57 -9.76
N LYS A 171 -11.70 -18.10 -10.57
CA LYS A 171 -11.27 -17.40 -11.79
C LYS A 171 -12.45 -17.23 -12.76
N PRO A 172 -12.63 -16.05 -13.39
CA PRO A 172 -13.73 -15.85 -14.34
C PRO A 172 -13.61 -16.83 -15.52
N THR A 173 -14.75 -17.32 -15.97
CA THR A 173 -14.92 -18.06 -17.23
C THR A 173 -14.66 -17.15 -18.43
#